data_AF-K9ECB5-F1
#
_entry.id   AF-K9ECB5-F1
#
_cell.length_a   1.000
_cell.length_b   1.000
_cell.length_c   1.000
_cell.angle_alpha   90.00
_cell.angle_beta   90.00
_cell.angle_gamma   90.00
#
_symmetry.space_group_name_H-M   'P 1'
#
loop_
_entity.id
_entity.type
_entity.pdbx_description
1 polymer ?
#
loop_
_entity_poly.entity_id
_entity_poly.type
_entity_poly.pdbx_seq_one_letter_code
_entity_poly.pdbx_strand_id
1 'polypeptide(L)'
;MKKLTTLLFFSLLCTGIQAQIMLKDSTVQVIGYWELGDKYEYDYINLEYDIIDGDTLPDKKTTARYSLEVVDSTANSYTLELREISSNYQFKDTLSQQIMYKVIDNLKKTPNIRILTNEYGRFQNIANWDEIQNAIKPHFYNLQEEIKSLFSQHMIKDQIEGSKRDSINQMINNMVQYMLQVYSNKELYLKGIEYITDMYAFHGNIYDINKHHYTDNKVKLPFEGAQPIDTQADFFIYDYNTESSEVDFTINQYFDTDQLLEESKRFLSKIYGLGELPPAMPDKQPYLFMESYTNYGIHTNAGWMLWMYHKHSLFQGTTQRVNTWQVDMVFD
;
A
#
# COMPACT_ATOMS: atom_id res chain seq x y z
N MET A 1 -58.55 46.45 6.96
CA MET A 1 -57.55 46.19 8.02
C MET A 1 -57.39 44.68 8.08
N LYS A 2 -56.51 44.09 7.27
CA LYS A 2 -55.06 43.98 7.44
C LYS A 2 -54.67 43.20 8.70
N LYS A 3 -54.14 42.00 8.41
CA LYS A 3 -53.06 41.31 9.12
C LYS A 3 -53.45 40.62 10.43
N LEU A 4 -53.94 39.38 10.35
CA LEU A 4 -53.69 38.39 11.41
C LEU A 4 -53.81 36.94 10.92
N THR A 5 -53.32 36.62 9.72
CA THR A 5 -53.32 35.23 9.19
C THR A 5 -51.99 34.86 8.54
N THR A 6 -50.90 35.52 8.92
CA THR A 6 -49.56 35.22 8.37
C THR A 6 -48.51 35.42 9.45
N LEU A 7 -48.54 34.59 10.50
CA LEU A 7 -47.44 34.50 11.46
C LEU A 7 -47.33 33.12 12.11
N LEU A 8 -47.52 32.05 11.32
CA LEU A 8 -47.29 30.67 11.79
C LEU A 8 -46.64 29.77 10.73
N PHE A 9 -45.96 30.37 9.75
CA PHE A 9 -45.32 29.66 8.64
C PHE A 9 -43.89 30.12 8.34
N PHE A 10 -43.20 30.71 9.30
CA PHE A 10 -41.80 31.18 9.13
C PHE A 10 -40.85 30.84 10.29
N SER A 11 -41.26 29.98 11.22
CA SER A 11 -40.40 29.51 12.33
C SER A 11 -39.88 28.08 12.15
N LEU A 12 -40.04 27.48 10.96
CA LEU A 12 -39.65 26.09 10.66
C LEU A 12 -38.52 25.96 9.62
N LEU A 13 -37.84 27.06 9.27
CA LEU A 13 -36.75 27.06 8.27
C LEU A 13 -35.37 27.44 8.84
N CYS A 14 -35.20 27.44 10.16
CA CYS A 14 -33.91 27.69 10.81
C CYS A 14 -33.48 26.59 11.79
N THR A 15 -33.91 25.35 11.59
CA THR A 15 -33.06 24.23 12.01
C THR A 15 -32.00 24.08 10.94
N GLY A 16 -31.01 24.98 10.94
CA GLY A 16 -29.72 24.63 10.37
C GLY A 16 -29.34 23.33 11.06
N ILE A 17 -29.28 22.24 10.29
CA ILE A 17 -28.67 21.01 10.74
C ILE A 17 -27.22 21.39 10.96
N GLN A 18 -26.92 21.90 12.14
CA GLN A 18 -25.58 21.91 12.66
C GLN A 18 -25.30 20.44 12.90
N ALA A 19 -24.71 19.78 11.90
CA ALA A 19 -23.83 18.65 12.15
C ALA A 19 -22.63 19.19 12.93
N GLN A 20 -22.86 19.64 14.16
CA GLN A 20 -21.79 19.78 15.13
C GLN A 20 -21.35 18.35 15.41
N ILE A 21 -20.10 18.05 15.09
CA ILE A 21 -19.42 16.87 15.59
C ILE A 21 -19.57 16.96 17.10
N MET A 22 -20.47 16.16 17.69
CA MET A 22 -20.43 15.87 19.11
C MET A 22 -19.20 15.00 19.30
N LEU A 23 -18.03 15.63 19.37
CA LEU A 23 -16.91 15.08 20.12
C LEU A 23 -17.45 14.98 21.54
N LYS A 24 -17.99 13.81 21.89
CA LYS A 24 -17.86 13.42 23.29
C LYS A 24 -16.36 13.48 23.54
N ASP A 25 -15.92 14.05 24.66
CA ASP A 25 -14.49 14.32 24.99
C ASP A 25 -13.55 13.09 24.90
N SER A 26 -14.04 11.93 24.46
CA SER A 26 -13.33 10.66 24.37
C SER A 26 -13.52 9.94 23.02
N THR A 27 -14.09 10.57 21.99
CA THR A 27 -14.28 9.92 20.67
C THR A 27 -13.90 10.83 19.52
N VAL A 28 -13.39 10.24 18.43
CA VAL A 28 -13.08 10.92 17.18
C VAL A 28 -13.75 10.19 16.01
N GLN A 29 -14.20 10.94 15.01
CA GLN A 29 -14.75 10.39 13.78
C GLN A 29 -13.92 10.89 12.59
N VAL A 30 -13.55 9.98 11.69
CA VAL A 30 -12.84 10.31 10.45
C VAL A 30 -13.80 10.16 9.29
N ILE A 31 -14.10 11.27 8.62
CA ILE A 31 -14.95 11.32 7.43
C ILE A 31 -14.23 12.15 6.36
N GLY A 32 -14.26 11.70 5.11
CA GLY A 32 -13.89 12.51 3.95
C GLY A 32 -14.94 13.57 3.67
N TYR A 33 -14.60 14.85 3.87
CA TYR A 33 -15.48 15.99 3.56
C TYR A 33 -14.97 16.68 2.30
N TRP A 34 -14.97 15.95 1.19
CA TRP A 34 -14.34 16.42 -0.03
C TRP A 34 -15.33 17.03 -1.02
N GLU A 35 -14.87 18.02 -1.77
CA GLU A 35 -15.59 18.63 -2.87
C GLU A 35 -14.99 18.23 -4.22
N LEU A 36 -15.80 18.30 -5.28
CA LEU A 36 -15.31 18.06 -6.64
C LEU A 36 -14.22 19.09 -6.98
N GLY A 37 -13.05 18.60 -7.39
CA GLY A 37 -11.90 19.43 -7.70
C GLY A 37 -10.95 19.67 -6.52
N ASP A 38 -11.29 19.22 -5.31
CA ASP A 38 -10.31 19.21 -4.20
C ASP A 38 -9.09 18.41 -4.60
N LYS A 39 -7.90 18.95 -4.30
CA LYS A 39 -6.64 18.39 -4.74
C LYS A 39 -5.53 18.67 -3.74
N TYR A 40 -4.77 17.62 -3.43
CA TYR A 40 -3.56 17.71 -2.62
C TYR A 40 -2.42 16.93 -3.29
N GLU A 41 -1.19 17.38 -3.02
CA GLU A 41 0.02 16.67 -3.40
C GLU A 41 0.63 15.97 -2.20
N TYR A 42 1.30 14.85 -2.46
CA TYR A 42 1.93 14.02 -1.44
C TYR A 42 3.33 13.63 -1.87
N ASP A 43 4.30 13.80 -0.97
CA ASP A 43 5.63 13.23 -1.10
C ASP A 43 5.64 11.81 -0.54
N TYR A 44 6.18 10.88 -1.31
CA TYR A 44 6.35 9.48 -0.94
C TYR A 44 7.83 9.14 -0.87
N ILE A 45 8.26 8.54 0.22
CA ILE A 45 9.62 8.02 0.39
C ILE A 45 9.53 6.58 0.84
N ASN A 46 10.13 5.66 0.09
CA ASN A 46 10.30 4.28 0.49
C ASN A 46 11.79 3.95 0.62
N LEU A 47 12.15 3.27 1.71
CA LEU A 47 13.49 2.81 2.01
C LEU A 47 13.46 1.32 2.34
N GLU A 48 14.26 0.54 1.62
CA GLU A 48 14.54 -0.86 1.94
C GLU A 48 16.02 -1.00 2.34
N TYR A 49 16.27 -1.64 3.46
CA TYR A 49 17.62 -1.87 3.97
C TYR A 49 17.69 -3.12 4.84
N ASP A 50 18.88 -3.72 4.87
CA ASP A 50 19.17 -4.84 5.76
C ASP A 50 19.99 -4.36 6.96
N ILE A 51 19.66 -4.87 8.13
CA ILE A 51 20.47 -4.77 9.34
C ILE A 51 21.08 -6.14 9.59
N ILE A 52 22.41 -6.23 9.56
CA ILE A 52 23.15 -7.47 9.79
C ILE A 52 24.16 -7.21 10.89
N ASP A 53 24.06 -7.95 12.00
CA ASP A 53 24.93 -7.81 13.17
C ASP A 53 25.05 -6.35 13.69
N GLY A 54 23.96 -5.57 13.53
CA GLY A 54 23.86 -4.18 13.96
C GLY A 54 24.37 -3.14 12.95
N ASP A 55 24.92 -3.55 11.80
CA ASP A 55 25.32 -2.65 10.72
C ASP A 55 24.19 -2.49 9.69
N THR A 56 24.03 -1.27 9.16
CA THR A 56 22.95 -0.92 8.22
C THR A 56 23.48 -0.86 6.80
N LEU A 57 22.90 -1.67 5.92
CA LEU A 57 23.23 -1.71 4.49
C LEU A 57 22.02 -1.21 3.69
N PRO A 58 21.96 0.08 3.31
CA PRO A 58 20.88 0.59 2.48
C PRO A 58 20.85 -0.17 1.15
N ASP A 59 19.67 -0.62 0.73
CA ASP A 59 19.50 -1.41 -0.49
C ASP A 59 18.78 -0.64 -1.59
N LYS A 60 17.66 0.00 -1.25
CA LYS A 60 16.85 0.75 -2.21
C LYS A 60 16.26 1.99 -1.58
N LYS A 61 16.20 3.06 -2.34
CA LYS A 61 15.40 4.24 -2.03
C LYS A 61 14.53 4.62 -3.21
N THR A 62 13.24 4.76 -2.97
CA THR A 62 12.29 5.32 -3.94
C THR A 62 11.75 6.61 -3.38
N THR A 63 11.71 7.65 -4.20
CA THR A 63 11.03 8.91 -3.87
C THR A 63 10.05 9.22 -4.98
N ALA A 64 8.83 9.62 -4.67
CA ALA A 64 7.86 10.05 -5.65
C ALA A 64 7.03 11.21 -5.13
N ARG A 65 6.43 11.98 -6.03
CA ARG A 65 5.40 12.95 -5.73
C ARG A 65 4.13 12.56 -6.46
N TYR A 66 3.03 12.47 -5.73
CA TYR A 66 1.72 12.17 -6.29
C TYR A 66 0.78 13.36 -6.10
N SER A 67 -0.16 13.53 -7.02
CA SER A 67 -1.35 14.35 -6.82
C SER A 67 -2.55 13.44 -6.66
N LEU A 68 -3.40 13.77 -5.70
CA LEU A 68 -4.67 13.12 -5.45
C LEU A 68 -5.77 14.17 -5.62
N GLU A 69 -6.64 13.99 -6.61
CA GLU A 69 -7.68 14.95 -7.00
C GLU A 69 -9.06 14.27 -7.01
N VAL A 70 -10.07 14.92 -6.44
CA VAL A 70 -11.46 14.46 -6.52
C VAL A 70 -12.00 14.78 -7.90
N VAL A 71 -12.14 13.76 -8.74
CA VAL A 71 -12.57 13.88 -10.15
C VAL A 71 -14.04 13.58 -10.36
N ASP A 72 -14.69 12.93 -9.40
CA ASP A 72 -16.15 12.72 -9.36
C ASP A 72 -16.64 12.73 -7.90
N SER A 73 -17.82 13.30 -7.67
CA SER A 73 -18.43 13.40 -6.35
C SER A 73 -19.95 13.26 -6.48
N THR A 74 -20.50 12.27 -5.79
CA THR A 74 -21.94 12.01 -5.72
C THR A 74 -22.40 12.04 -4.27
N ALA A 75 -23.71 11.98 -4.03
CA ALA A 75 -24.24 11.87 -2.68
C ALA A 75 -23.76 10.63 -1.90
N ASN A 76 -23.25 9.61 -2.59
CA ASN A 76 -22.91 8.31 -1.99
C ASN A 76 -21.43 7.91 -2.17
N SER A 77 -20.61 8.72 -2.83
CA SER A 77 -19.25 8.31 -3.19
C SER A 77 -18.37 9.45 -3.69
N TYR A 78 -17.06 9.26 -3.55
CA TYR A 78 -16.04 10.05 -4.24
C TYR A 78 -15.21 9.15 -5.16
N THR A 79 -14.79 9.71 -6.29
CA THR A 79 -13.72 9.13 -7.11
C THR A 79 -12.51 10.05 -7.08
N LEU A 80 -11.38 9.54 -6.60
CA LEU A 80 -10.12 10.27 -6.53
C LEU A 80 -9.15 9.73 -7.58
N GLU A 81 -8.61 10.59 -8.43
CA GLU A 81 -7.56 10.22 -9.38
C GLU A 81 -6.19 10.45 -8.73
N LEU A 82 -5.40 9.37 -8.65
CA LEU A 82 -4.02 9.39 -8.21
C LEU A 82 -3.10 9.52 -9.44
N ARG A 83 -2.34 10.59 -9.49
CA ARG A 83 -1.40 10.89 -10.58
C ARG A 83 0.01 10.99 -10.04
N GLU A 84 0.94 10.21 -10.59
CA GLU A 84 2.37 10.41 -10.35
C GLU A 84 2.83 11.68 -11.07
N ILE A 85 3.35 12.66 -10.32
CA ILE A 85 3.95 13.89 -10.85
C ILE A 85 5.42 13.65 -11.17
N SER A 86 6.15 13.03 -10.24
CA SER A 86 7.56 12.71 -10.41
C SER A 86 7.95 11.50 -9.60
N SER A 87 8.99 10.80 -10.02
CA SER A 87 9.61 9.73 -9.23
C SER A 87 11.08 9.58 -9.55
N ASN A 88 11.83 9.14 -8.56
CA ASN A 88 13.24 8.83 -8.63
C ASN A 88 13.51 7.57 -7.82
N TYR A 89 14.27 6.66 -8.41
CA TYR A 89 14.58 5.36 -7.83
C TYR A 89 16.10 5.25 -7.76
N GLN A 90 16.61 5.09 -6.55
CA GLN A 90 18.02 4.91 -6.24
C GLN A 90 18.24 3.47 -5.84
N PHE A 91 18.54 2.66 -6.85
CA PHE A 91 18.78 1.24 -6.73
C PHE A 91 20.26 0.96 -7.01
N LYS A 92 20.80 -0.07 -6.36
CA LYS A 92 22.09 -0.68 -6.71
C LYS A 92 22.03 -1.31 -8.09
N ASP A 93 23.18 -1.36 -8.76
CA ASP A 93 23.34 -1.98 -10.07
C ASP A 93 23.42 -3.52 -9.96
N THR A 94 22.30 -4.13 -9.58
CA THR A 94 22.13 -5.58 -9.51
C THR A 94 21.07 -6.03 -10.52
N LEU A 95 21.18 -7.27 -11.00
CA LEU A 95 20.23 -7.83 -11.97
C LEU A 95 18.77 -7.72 -11.51
N SER A 96 18.48 -8.05 -10.23
CA SER A 96 17.13 -7.97 -9.68
C SER A 96 16.57 -6.55 -9.71
N GLN A 97 17.41 -5.56 -9.43
CA GLN A 97 17.00 -4.16 -9.40
C GLN A 97 16.87 -3.56 -10.81
N GLN A 98 17.72 -3.98 -11.76
CA GLN A 98 17.53 -3.66 -13.18
C GLN A 98 16.21 -4.23 -13.73
N ILE A 99 15.84 -5.45 -13.35
CA ILE A 99 14.53 -6.04 -13.69
C ILE A 99 13.40 -5.20 -13.07
N MET A 100 13.52 -4.80 -11.81
CA MET A 100 12.53 -3.96 -11.15
C MET A 100 12.34 -2.61 -11.84
N TYR A 101 13.42 -1.95 -12.28
CA TYR A 101 13.32 -0.74 -13.10
C TYR A 101 12.50 -0.95 -14.37
N LYS A 102 12.69 -2.07 -15.06
CA LYS A 102 11.93 -2.39 -16.28
C LYS A 102 10.46 -2.63 -15.99
N VAL A 103 10.13 -3.28 -14.88
CA VAL A 103 8.75 -3.43 -14.41
C VAL A 103 8.13 -2.05 -14.18
N ILE A 104 8.78 -1.20 -13.39
CA ILE A 104 8.32 0.15 -13.05
C ILE A 104 8.11 1.01 -14.31
N ASP A 105 9.07 1.03 -15.23
CA ASP A 105 8.97 1.79 -16.49
C ASP A 105 7.76 1.35 -17.33
N ASN A 106 7.43 0.06 -17.31
CA ASN A 106 6.25 -0.45 -17.98
C ASN A 106 4.95 -0.10 -17.26
N LEU A 107 4.93 -0.12 -15.92
CA LEU A 107 3.76 0.29 -15.13
C LEU A 107 3.45 1.78 -15.29
N LYS A 108 4.46 2.64 -15.48
CA LYS A 108 4.25 4.08 -15.77
C LYS A 108 3.48 4.36 -17.06
N LYS A 109 3.33 3.37 -17.94
CA LYS A 109 2.60 3.49 -19.21
C LYS A 109 1.12 3.14 -19.06
N THR A 110 0.68 2.73 -17.86
CA THR A 110 -0.73 2.44 -17.59
C THR A 110 -1.50 3.71 -17.23
N PRO A 111 -2.84 3.72 -17.36
CA PRO A 111 -3.67 4.81 -16.86
C PRO A 111 -3.44 5.07 -15.36
N ASN A 112 -3.66 6.33 -14.95
CA ASN A 112 -3.70 6.71 -13.53
C ASN A 112 -4.74 5.88 -12.76
N ILE A 113 -4.50 5.64 -11.48
CA ILE A 113 -5.43 4.89 -10.63
C ILE A 113 -6.59 5.82 -10.24
N ARG A 114 -7.83 5.35 -10.38
CA ARG A 114 -9.01 6.02 -9.84
C ARG A 114 -9.55 5.23 -8.65
N ILE A 115 -9.41 5.82 -7.46
CA ILE A 115 -9.83 5.25 -6.19
C ILE A 115 -11.30 5.60 -5.99
N LEU A 116 -12.13 4.59 -5.75
CA LEU A 116 -13.54 4.76 -5.38
C LEU A 116 -13.67 4.65 -3.86
N THR A 117 -14.34 5.61 -3.25
CA THR A 117 -14.74 5.57 -1.85
C THR A 117 -16.27 5.64 -1.72
N ASN A 118 -16.79 5.39 -0.52
CA ASN A 118 -18.16 5.76 -0.18
C ASN A 118 -18.24 7.24 0.27
N GLU A 119 -19.44 7.69 0.66
CA GLU A 119 -19.71 9.05 1.13
C GLU A 119 -18.94 9.46 2.40
N TYR A 120 -18.38 8.49 3.13
CA TYR A 120 -17.58 8.75 4.32
C TYR A 120 -16.07 8.73 4.04
N GLY A 121 -15.65 8.53 2.79
CA GLY A 121 -14.25 8.41 2.39
C GLY A 121 -13.65 7.01 2.57
N ARG A 122 -14.45 5.99 2.91
CA ARG A 122 -13.96 4.62 3.05
C ARG A 122 -13.68 4.01 1.69
N PHE A 123 -12.45 3.54 1.47
CA PHE A 123 -12.04 2.82 0.26
C PHE A 123 -13.02 1.69 -0.10
N GLN A 124 -13.43 1.64 -1.37
CA GLN A 124 -14.29 0.59 -1.91
C GLN A 124 -13.56 -0.22 -2.98
N ASN A 125 -12.92 0.45 -3.95
CA ASN A 125 -12.33 -0.23 -5.12
C ASN A 125 -11.41 0.69 -5.94
N ILE A 126 -10.79 0.12 -6.97
CA ILE A 126 -10.24 0.86 -8.12
C ILE A 126 -11.32 0.92 -9.21
N ALA A 127 -11.84 2.13 -9.48
CA ALA A 127 -12.94 2.37 -10.41
C ALA A 127 -12.60 2.01 -11.86
N ASN A 128 -11.37 2.30 -12.31
CA ASN A 128 -10.91 2.07 -13.67
C ASN A 128 -10.02 0.82 -13.80
N TRP A 129 -10.27 -0.20 -12.97
CA TRP A 129 -9.44 -1.41 -12.94
C TRP A 129 -9.31 -2.10 -14.30
N ASP A 130 -10.40 -2.20 -15.06
CA ASP A 130 -10.37 -2.90 -16.35
C ASP A 130 -9.47 -2.19 -17.36
N GLU A 131 -9.40 -0.86 -17.31
CA GLU A 131 -8.47 -0.06 -18.14
C GLU A 131 -7.00 -0.36 -17.75
N ILE A 132 -6.70 -0.35 -16.45
CA ILE A 132 -5.37 -0.65 -15.91
C ILE A 132 -4.94 -2.08 -16.29
N GLN A 133 -5.80 -3.06 -16.03
CA GLN A 133 -5.50 -4.47 -16.30
C GLN A 133 -5.24 -4.71 -17.79
N ASN A 134 -6.04 -4.09 -18.67
CA ASN A 134 -5.88 -4.22 -20.11
C ASN A 134 -4.61 -3.55 -20.62
N ALA A 135 -4.17 -2.46 -19.99
CA ALA A 135 -2.90 -1.81 -20.30
C ALA A 135 -1.68 -2.65 -19.84
N ILE A 136 -1.77 -3.33 -18.69
CA ILE A 136 -0.65 -4.10 -18.11
C ILE A 136 -0.26 -5.30 -18.98
N LYS A 137 -1.23 -6.08 -19.47
CA LYS A 137 -0.97 -7.38 -20.14
C LYS A 137 0.02 -7.27 -21.33
N PRO A 138 -0.16 -6.36 -22.31
CA PRO A 138 0.77 -6.21 -23.43
C PRO A 138 2.21 -5.85 -23.01
N HIS A 139 2.36 -5.02 -21.96
CA HIS A 139 3.69 -4.59 -21.50
C HIS A 139 4.50 -5.75 -20.92
N PHE A 140 3.86 -6.67 -20.20
CA PHE A 140 4.53 -7.83 -19.61
C PHE A 140 4.95 -8.89 -20.64
N TYR A 141 4.27 -9.00 -21.79
CA TYR A 141 4.75 -9.85 -22.88
C TYR A 141 6.08 -9.37 -23.45
N ASN A 142 6.26 -8.07 -23.63
CA ASN A 142 7.51 -7.49 -24.12
C ASN A 142 8.62 -7.58 -23.06
N LEU A 143 8.26 -7.44 -21.78
CA LEU A 143 9.20 -7.50 -20.66
C LEU A 143 9.94 -8.84 -20.57
N GLN A 144 9.34 -9.95 -21.02
CA GLN A 144 9.95 -11.27 -20.98
C GLN A 144 11.29 -11.31 -21.75
N GLU A 145 11.33 -10.75 -22.96
CA GLU A 145 12.53 -10.73 -23.79
C GLU A 145 13.58 -9.75 -23.25
N GLU A 146 13.15 -8.62 -22.68
CA GLU A 146 14.06 -7.69 -22.00
C GLU A 146 14.76 -8.35 -20.81
N ILE A 147 14.02 -9.10 -20.00
CA ILE A 147 14.57 -9.84 -18.85
C ILE A 147 15.54 -10.93 -19.33
N LYS A 148 15.18 -11.72 -20.35
CA LYS A 148 16.10 -12.71 -20.93
C LYS A 148 17.40 -12.08 -21.40
N SER A 149 17.34 -10.90 -22.01
CA SER A 149 18.51 -10.13 -22.42
C SER A 149 19.37 -9.72 -21.23
N LEU A 150 18.76 -9.21 -20.15
CA LEU A 150 19.47 -8.84 -18.92
C LEU A 150 20.19 -10.04 -18.29
N PHE A 151 19.51 -11.19 -18.16
CA PHE A 151 20.15 -12.42 -17.68
C PHE A 151 21.33 -12.82 -18.58
N SER A 152 21.16 -12.77 -19.90
CA SER A 152 22.23 -13.13 -20.85
C SER A 152 23.46 -12.21 -20.77
N GLN A 153 23.29 -10.96 -20.32
CA GLN A 153 24.39 -10.02 -20.10
C GLN A 153 25.15 -10.30 -18.79
N HIS A 154 24.43 -10.75 -17.75
CA HIS A 154 25.00 -11.02 -16.43
C HIS A 154 25.57 -12.44 -16.29
N MET A 155 25.14 -13.36 -17.14
CA MET A 155 25.63 -14.73 -17.16
C MET A 155 26.90 -14.85 -18.02
N ILE A 156 27.98 -15.42 -17.47
CA ILE A 156 29.21 -15.68 -18.22
C ILE A 156 28.91 -16.71 -19.32
N LYS A 157 29.05 -16.30 -20.59
CA LYS A 157 28.67 -17.06 -21.79
C LYS A 157 29.30 -18.46 -21.90
N ASP A 158 30.37 -18.73 -21.16
CA ASP A 158 31.23 -19.91 -21.38
C ASP A 158 31.01 -21.08 -20.39
N GLN A 159 30.00 -21.03 -19.50
CA GLN A 159 29.85 -22.06 -18.44
C GLN A 159 28.46 -22.71 -18.29
N ILE A 160 27.52 -22.43 -19.19
CA ILE A 160 26.14 -22.95 -19.04
C ILE A 160 25.95 -24.13 -19.99
N GLU A 161 26.10 -25.34 -19.45
CA GLU A 161 25.66 -26.59 -20.08
C GLU A 161 24.18 -26.47 -20.53
N GLY A 162 23.80 -27.15 -21.62
CA GLY A 162 22.47 -27.02 -22.22
C GLY A 162 21.30 -27.21 -21.23
N SER A 163 21.44 -28.13 -20.27
CA SER A 163 20.45 -28.38 -19.21
C SER A 163 20.28 -27.20 -18.25
N LYS A 164 21.34 -26.43 -17.95
CA LYS A 164 21.27 -25.24 -17.11
C LYS A 164 20.58 -24.08 -17.82
N ARG A 165 20.70 -23.99 -19.15
CA ARG A 165 20.04 -22.95 -19.96
C ARG A 165 18.52 -23.10 -19.95
N ASP A 166 18.02 -24.32 -20.05
CA ASP A 166 16.58 -24.60 -19.99
C ASP A 166 15.99 -24.27 -18.62
N SER A 167 16.69 -24.63 -17.53
CA SER A 167 16.28 -24.26 -16.16
C SER A 167 16.25 -22.75 -15.94
N ILE A 168 17.23 -22.01 -16.46
CA ILE A 168 17.24 -20.53 -16.37
C ILE A 168 16.08 -19.92 -17.16
N ASN A 169 15.84 -20.41 -18.38
CA ASN A 169 14.70 -19.95 -19.19
C ASN A 169 13.36 -20.22 -18.49
N GLN A 170 13.23 -21.39 -17.86
CA GLN A 170 12.03 -21.75 -17.08
C GLN A 170 11.87 -20.82 -15.86
N MET A 171 12.94 -20.56 -15.11
CA MET A 171 12.92 -19.61 -13.99
C MET A 171 12.51 -18.20 -14.45
N ILE A 172 13.06 -17.71 -15.56
CA ILE A 172 12.68 -16.40 -16.13
C ILE A 172 11.20 -16.38 -16.50
N ASN A 173 10.71 -17.45 -17.16
CA ASN A 173 9.30 -17.55 -17.52
C ASN A 173 8.41 -17.53 -16.27
N ASN A 174 8.74 -18.31 -15.24
CA ASN A 174 8.00 -18.34 -13.97
C ASN A 174 7.99 -16.96 -13.30
N MET A 175 9.13 -16.27 -13.26
CA MET A 175 9.24 -14.93 -12.69
C MET A 175 8.39 -13.91 -13.44
N VAL A 176 8.42 -13.93 -14.79
CA VAL A 176 7.59 -13.04 -15.61
C VAL A 176 6.10 -13.31 -15.42
N GLN A 177 5.70 -14.59 -15.41
CA GLN A 177 4.32 -14.98 -15.14
C GLN A 177 3.88 -14.54 -13.75
N TYR A 178 4.73 -14.71 -12.74
CA TYR A 178 4.45 -14.21 -11.39
C TYR A 178 4.24 -12.70 -11.37
N MET A 179 5.14 -11.92 -11.98
CA MET A 179 4.98 -10.46 -12.01
C MET A 179 3.70 -10.07 -12.76
N LEU A 180 3.40 -10.70 -13.90
CA LEU A 180 2.14 -10.48 -14.61
C LEU A 180 0.93 -10.81 -13.71
N GLN A 181 0.96 -11.90 -12.94
CA GLN A 181 -0.11 -12.23 -11.99
C GLN A 181 -0.30 -11.14 -10.94
N VAL A 182 0.79 -10.68 -10.31
CA VAL A 182 0.72 -9.63 -9.28
C VAL A 182 0.09 -8.36 -9.84
N TYR A 183 0.53 -7.90 -11.01
CA TYR A 183 0.08 -6.62 -11.54
C TYR A 183 -1.25 -6.70 -12.29
N SER A 184 -1.65 -7.88 -12.80
CA SER A 184 -2.93 -8.06 -13.51
C SER A 184 -4.04 -8.66 -12.65
N ASN A 185 -3.79 -8.97 -11.38
CA ASN A 185 -4.81 -9.35 -10.41
C ASN A 185 -5.10 -8.18 -9.46
N LYS A 186 -6.38 -7.80 -9.33
CA LYS A 186 -6.78 -6.62 -8.54
C LYS A 186 -6.37 -6.72 -7.07
N GLU A 187 -6.61 -7.87 -6.45
CA GLU A 187 -6.32 -8.10 -5.03
C GLU A 187 -4.81 -8.01 -4.77
N LEU A 188 -4.00 -8.62 -5.64
CA LEU A 188 -2.54 -8.58 -5.53
C LEU A 188 -1.96 -7.19 -5.89
N TYR A 189 -2.54 -6.52 -6.89
CA TYR A 189 -2.16 -5.17 -7.27
C TYR A 189 -2.38 -4.19 -6.13
N LEU A 190 -3.53 -4.27 -5.45
CA LEU A 190 -3.83 -3.44 -4.27
C LEU A 190 -2.79 -3.64 -3.16
N LYS A 191 -2.31 -4.87 -2.94
CA LYS A 191 -1.20 -5.13 -2.00
C LYS A 191 0.11 -4.49 -2.42
N GLY A 192 0.35 -4.32 -3.72
CA GLY A 192 1.52 -3.60 -4.24
C GLY A 192 1.45 -2.08 -4.07
N ILE A 193 0.26 -1.52 -3.80
CA ILE A 193 0.04 -0.08 -3.60
C ILE A 193 -0.58 0.23 -2.23
N GLU A 194 -0.26 -0.58 -1.22
CA GLU A 194 -0.94 -0.48 0.08
C GLU A 194 -0.76 0.89 0.75
N TYR A 195 0.36 1.57 0.48
CA TYR A 195 0.61 2.94 0.93
C TYR A 195 -0.48 3.94 0.50
N ILE A 196 -1.23 3.64 -0.58
CA ILE A 196 -2.39 4.41 -1.02
C ILE A 196 -3.67 3.95 -0.33
N THR A 197 -3.90 2.64 -0.22
CA THR A 197 -5.12 2.13 0.39
C THR A 197 -5.19 2.42 1.89
N ASP A 198 -4.02 2.43 2.55
CA ASP A 198 -3.89 2.68 3.98
C ASP A 198 -4.19 4.14 4.34
N MET A 199 -4.10 5.07 3.39
CA MET A 199 -4.54 6.46 3.58
C MET A 199 -6.01 6.57 4.00
N TYR A 200 -6.81 5.54 3.70
CA TYR A 200 -8.25 5.49 3.96
C TYR A 200 -8.64 4.50 5.07
N ALA A 201 -7.65 3.96 5.81
CA ALA A 201 -7.87 2.87 6.76
C ALA A 201 -8.89 3.22 7.85
N PHE A 202 -8.94 4.49 8.26
CA PHE A 202 -9.76 4.93 9.38
C PHE A 202 -11.11 5.56 9.00
N HIS A 203 -11.32 5.89 7.72
CA HIS A 203 -12.50 6.60 7.25
C HIS A 203 -13.80 5.81 7.44
N GLY A 204 -14.84 6.54 7.84
CA GLY A 204 -16.20 6.01 7.99
C GLY A 204 -16.51 5.36 9.33
N ASN A 205 -15.61 5.45 10.32
CA ASN A 205 -15.80 4.90 11.65
C ASN A 205 -15.64 5.96 12.74
N ILE A 206 -16.15 5.64 13.93
CA ILE A 206 -15.99 6.41 15.17
C ILE A 206 -15.10 5.59 16.09
N TYR A 207 -14.11 6.22 16.72
CA TYR A 207 -13.14 5.57 17.58
C TYR A 207 -13.09 6.20 18.96
N ASP A 208 -12.88 5.37 19.99
CA ASP A 208 -12.53 5.84 21.33
C ASP A 208 -11.06 6.29 21.34
N ILE A 209 -10.80 7.52 21.79
CA ILE A 209 -9.44 8.04 21.99
C ILE A 209 -8.87 7.53 23.33
N ASN A 210 -7.54 7.52 23.48
CA ASN A 210 -6.86 7.09 24.70
C ASN A 210 -7.19 5.65 25.14
N LYS A 211 -7.51 4.79 24.18
CA LYS A 211 -7.87 3.39 24.42
C LYS A 211 -7.22 2.49 23.39
N HIS A 212 -6.66 1.37 23.86
CA HIS A 212 -6.16 0.31 23.01
C HIS A 212 -7.32 -0.51 22.45
N HIS A 213 -7.21 -0.84 21.17
CA HIS A 213 -8.19 -1.65 20.47
C HIS A 213 -7.45 -2.80 19.78
N TYR A 214 -7.81 -4.02 20.15
CA TYR A 214 -7.20 -5.23 19.62
C TYR A 214 -8.08 -5.84 18.56
N THR A 215 -7.49 -6.24 17.44
CA THR A 215 -8.16 -6.93 16.35
C THR A 215 -7.33 -8.10 15.85
N ASP A 216 -7.99 -9.23 15.66
CA ASP A 216 -7.45 -10.35 14.91
C ASP A 216 -7.76 -10.11 13.42
N ASN A 217 -6.76 -10.25 12.56
CA ASN A 217 -6.86 -10.04 11.13
C ASN A 217 -6.23 -11.20 10.38
N LYS A 218 -6.46 -11.25 9.06
CA LYS A 218 -5.77 -12.18 8.17
C LYS A 218 -5.16 -11.42 7.01
N VAL A 219 -3.87 -11.62 6.77
CA VAL A 219 -3.12 -10.98 5.69
C VAL A 219 -2.64 -12.04 4.71
N LYS A 220 -2.93 -11.86 3.43
CA LYS A 220 -2.35 -12.71 2.38
C LYS A 220 -1.08 -12.08 1.82
N LEU A 221 -0.05 -12.90 1.62
CA LEU A 221 1.11 -12.51 0.84
C LEU A 221 0.73 -12.26 -0.63
N PRO A 222 1.43 -11.38 -1.36
CA PRO A 222 1.03 -10.90 -2.68
C PRO A 222 1.35 -11.91 -3.80
N PHE A 223 0.92 -13.18 -3.67
CA PHE A 223 1.03 -14.19 -4.72
C PHE A 223 -0.22 -15.07 -4.82
N GLU A 224 -0.51 -15.55 -6.02
CA GLU A 224 -1.72 -16.37 -6.25
C GLU A 224 -1.69 -17.66 -5.44
N GLY A 225 -2.80 -17.99 -4.78
CA GLY A 225 -2.93 -19.20 -3.96
C GLY A 225 -2.16 -19.14 -2.63
N ALA A 226 -1.67 -17.98 -2.21
CA ALA A 226 -1.21 -17.75 -0.84
C ALA A 226 -2.36 -18.04 0.15
N GLN A 227 -2.05 -18.76 1.22
CA GLN A 227 -2.98 -18.86 2.34
C GLN A 227 -2.91 -17.59 3.18
N PRO A 228 -4.04 -17.12 3.74
CA PRO A 228 -4.01 -16.00 4.67
C PRO A 228 -3.22 -16.36 5.93
N ILE A 229 -2.33 -15.47 6.34
CA ILE A 229 -1.57 -15.52 7.59
C ILE A 229 -2.39 -14.79 8.67
N ASP A 230 -2.57 -15.43 9.82
CA ASP A 230 -3.19 -14.82 10.99
C ASP A 230 -2.30 -13.69 11.53
N THR A 231 -2.92 -12.56 11.86
CA THR A 231 -2.24 -11.42 12.46
C THR A 231 -3.01 -10.87 13.65
N GLN A 232 -2.27 -10.32 14.62
CA GLN A 232 -2.83 -9.58 15.74
C GLN A 232 -2.42 -8.13 15.59
N ALA A 233 -3.38 -7.21 15.65
CA ALA A 233 -3.10 -5.79 15.62
C ALA A 233 -3.64 -5.09 16.87
N ASP A 234 -2.83 -4.20 17.42
CA ASP A 234 -3.19 -3.23 18.44
C ASP A 234 -3.21 -1.85 17.79
N PHE A 235 -4.36 -1.18 17.80
CA PHE A 235 -4.45 0.21 17.38
C PHE A 235 -4.81 1.13 18.54
N PHE A 236 -4.16 2.29 18.56
CA PHE A 236 -4.29 3.29 19.62
C PHE A 236 -4.36 4.69 19.03
N ILE A 237 -5.14 5.55 19.66
CA ILE A 237 -5.30 6.97 19.28
C ILE A 237 -4.81 7.80 20.45
N TYR A 238 -3.69 8.50 20.25
CA TYR A 238 -2.98 9.21 21.32
C TYR A 238 -3.71 10.45 21.77
N ASP A 239 -3.94 11.37 20.84
CA ASP A 239 -4.55 12.64 21.16
C ASP A 239 -5.27 13.20 19.94
N TYR A 240 -6.19 14.11 20.22
CA TYR A 240 -6.83 14.95 19.22
C TYR A 240 -6.34 16.38 19.43
N ASN A 241 -5.49 16.86 18.52
CA ASN A 241 -5.06 18.24 18.56
C ASN A 241 -6.19 19.13 18.04
N THR A 242 -6.93 19.74 18.97
CA THR A 242 -8.05 20.64 18.64
C THR A 242 -7.63 21.88 17.87
N GLU A 243 -6.37 22.33 17.98
CA GLU A 243 -5.88 23.52 17.29
C GLU A 243 -5.56 23.24 15.82
N SER A 244 -4.89 22.11 15.53
CA SER A 244 -4.59 21.69 14.15
C SER A 244 -5.68 20.82 13.52
N SER A 245 -6.74 20.47 14.26
CA SER A 245 -7.79 19.54 13.84
C SER A 245 -7.24 18.17 13.40
N GLU A 246 -6.13 17.76 14.01
CA GLU A 246 -5.38 16.56 13.65
C GLU A 246 -5.59 15.47 14.69
N VAL A 247 -5.67 14.23 14.22
CA VAL A 247 -5.70 13.04 15.07
C VAL A 247 -4.62 12.07 14.65
N ASP A 248 -3.93 11.52 15.65
CA ASP A 248 -2.84 10.58 15.46
C ASP A 248 -3.28 9.14 15.76
N PHE A 249 -3.12 8.26 14.79
CA PHE A 249 -3.37 6.83 14.93
C PHE A 249 -2.05 6.07 14.91
N THR A 250 -1.91 5.07 15.78
CA THR A 250 -0.84 4.06 15.71
C THR A 250 -1.45 2.69 15.56
N ILE A 251 -0.82 1.86 14.73
CA ILE A 251 -1.09 0.43 14.61
C ILE A 251 0.21 -0.34 14.79
N ASN A 252 0.24 -1.26 15.76
CA ASN A 252 1.23 -2.32 15.83
C ASN A 252 0.58 -3.61 15.33
N GLN A 253 1.22 -4.34 14.44
CA GLN A 253 0.72 -5.62 13.95
C GLN A 253 1.81 -6.67 13.95
N TYR A 254 1.42 -7.88 14.37
CA TYR A 254 2.28 -9.04 14.49
C TYR A 254 1.72 -10.20 13.69
N PHE A 255 2.60 -10.92 12.98
CA PHE A 255 2.23 -12.01 12.10
C PHE A 255 2.51 -13.37 12.76
N ASP A 256 1.66 -14.35 12.48
CA ASP A 256 1.94 -15.73 12.86
C ASP A 256 3.22 -16.23 12.16
N THR A 257 4.23 -16.56 12.97
CA THR A 257 5.59 -16.92 12.53
C THR A 257 5.59 -18.21 11.71
N ASP A 258 4.80 -19.20 12.12
CA ASP A 258 4.80 -20.52 11.49
C ASP A 258 4.11 -20.47 10.12
N GLN A 259 2.95 -19.81 10.05
CA GLN A 259 2.22 -19.59 8.81
C GLN A 259 3.04 -18.74 7.82
N LEU A 260 3.72 -17.70 8.32
CA LEU A 260 4.60 -16.87 7.49
C LEU A 260 5.76 -17.68 6.90
N LEU A 261 6.40 -18.53 7.70
CA LEU A 261 7.49 -19.39 7.24
C LEU A 261 7.02 -20.38 6.16
N GLU A 262 5.86 -21.00 6.36
CA GLU A 262 5.28 -21.93 5.39
C GLU A 262 4.96 -21.23 4.06
N GLU A 263 4.27 -20.09 4.11
CA GLU A 263 3.89 -19.33 2.91
C GLU A 263 5.10 -18.75 2.17
N SER A 264 6.14 -18.33 2.90
CA SER A 264 7.41 -17.90 2.31
C SER A 264 8.11 -19.05 1.56
N LYS A 265 8.10 -20.27 2.11
CA LYS A 265 8.63 -21.45 1.41
C LYS A 265 7.82 -21.76 0.15
N ARG A 266 6.49 -21.69 0.22
CA ARG A 266 5.61 -21.89 -0.94
C ARG A 266 5.89 -20.87 -2.03
N PHE A 267 6.03 -19.60 -1.69
CA PHE A 267 6.39 -18.54 -2.61
C PHE A 267 7.70 -18.84 -3.37
N LEU A 268 8.78 -19.15 -2.63
CA LEU A 268 10.08 -19.42 -3.22
C LEU A 268 10.05 -20.65 -4.15
N SER A 269 9.33 -21.71 -3.76
CA SER A 269 9.17 -22.91 -4.61
C SER A 269 8.53 -22.60 -5.97
N LYS A 270 7.59 -21.65 -6.01
CA LYS A 270 6.92 -21.23 -7.26
C LYS A 270 7.85 -20.47 -8.20
N ILE A 271 8.69 -19.58 -7.67
CA ILE A 271 9.60 -18.77 -8.48
C ILE A 271 10.74 -19.63 -9.05
N TYR A 272 11.38 -20.42 -8.19
CA TYR A 272 12.57 -21.17 -8.59
C TYR A 272 12.24 -22.47 -9.34
N GLY A 273 10.97 -22.93 -9.31
CA GLY A 273 10.56 -24.17 -9.97
C GLY A 273 11.26 -25.42 -9.41
N LEU A 274 11.98 -25.27 -8.31
CA LEU A 274 12.59 -26.35 -7.58
C LEU A 274 11.50 -26.92 -6.67
N GLY A 275 11.12 -28.18 -6.90
CA GLY A 275 10.31 -28.96 -5.95
C GLY A 275 11.03 -29.21 -4.61
N GLU A 276 12.23 -28.65 -4.44
CA GLU A 276 13.03 -28.63 -3.23
C GLU A 276 13.40 -27.17 -2.92
N LEU A 277 13.53 -26.86 -1.63
CA LEU A 277 13.85 -25.53 -1.10
C LEU A 277 14.96 -24.84 -1.91
N PRO A 278 14.92 -23.50 -2.09
CA PRO A 278 16.07 -22.78 -2.64
C PRO A 278 17.34 -23.19 -1.88
N PRO A 279 18.48 -23.35 -2.58
CA PRO A 279 19.71 -23.78 -1.95
C PRO A 279 20.09 -22.75 -0.89
N ALA A 280 19.96 -23.18 0.37
CA ALA A 280 20.14 -22.41 1.59
C ALA A 280 19.10 -21.29 1.86
N MET A 281 17.90 -21.66 2.33
CA MET A 281 17.50 -21.06 3.61
C MET A 281 18.58 -21.51 4.60
N PRO A 282 19.34 -20.61 5.25
CA PRO A 282 20.44 -21.03 6.12
C PRO A 282 19.95 -22.14 7.05
N ASP A 283 20.58 -23.32 7.00
CA ASP A 283 20.27 -24.48 7.84
C ASP A 283 20.35 -24.18 9.36
N LYS A 284 20.77 -22.96 9.70
CA LYS A 284 20.76 -22.38 11.02
C LYS A 284 19.84 -21.17 10.99
N GLN A 285 18.77 -21.23 11.79
CA GLN A 285 17.83 -20.15 12.19
C GLN A 285 16.39 -20.32 11.65
N PRO A 286 15.58 -21.17 12.29
CA PRO A 286 14.21 -21.49 11.87
C PRO A 286 13.16 -20.41 12.18
N TYR A 287 13.55 -19.26 12.75
CA TYR A 287 12.59 -18.24 13.16
C TYR A 287 12.51 -17.14 12.11
N LEU A 288 11.34 -17.06 11.48
CA LEU A 288 10.96 -15.98 10.57
C LEU A 288 9.83 -15.19 11.24
N PHE A 289 10.17 -14.05 11.82
CA PHE A 289 9.22 -13.21 12.53
C PHE A 289 8.98 -11.93 11.73
N MET A 290 7.75 -11.45 11.73
CA MET A 290 7.37 -10.24 11.02
C MET A 290 6.47 -9.38 11.90
N GLU A 291 6.77 -8.09 11.90
CA GLU A 291 5.97 -7.06 12.54
C GLU A 291 5.85 -5.85 11.62
N SER A 292 4.75 -5.12 11.78
CA SER A 292 4.59 -3.81 11.20
C SER A 292 4.16 -2.78 12.24
N TYR A 293 4.65 -1.57 12.04
CA TYR A 293 4.30 -0.37 12.79
C TYR A 293 3.80 0.66 11.80
N THR A 294 2.62 1.21 12.02
CA THR A 294 2.11 2.32 11.22
C THR A 294 1.65 3.46 12.11
N ASN A 295 1.93 4.67 11.68
CA ASN A 295 1.42 5.88 12.30
C ASN A 295 0.84 6.81 11.24
N TYR A 296 -0.24 7.50 11.58
CA TYR A 296 -1.01 8.36 10.68
C TYR A 296 -1.38 9.65 11.41
N GLY A 297 -1.22 10.79 10.74
CA GLY A 297 -1.90 12.03 11.09
C GLY A 297 -3.03 12.30 10.09
N ILE A 298 -4.25 12.50 10.57
CA ILE A 298 -5.42 12.78 9.72
C ILE A 298 -6.09 14.09 10.15
N HIS A 299 -6.39 14.96 9.19
CA HIS A 299 -7.14 16.17 9.43
C HIS A 299 -8.63 15.87 9.58
N THR A 300 -9.12 15.78 10.81
CA THR A 300 -10.49 15.35 11.16
C THR A 300 -11.61 16.16 10.50
N ASN A 301 -11.39 17.47 10.27
CA ASN A 301 -12.42 18.34 9.69
C ASN A 301 -12.52 18.24 8.16
N ALA A 302 -11.50 17.69 7.50
CA ALA A 302 -11.46 17.57 6.04
C ALA A 302 -11.38 16.11 5.57
N GLY A 303 -10.93 15.21 6.43
CA GLY A 303 -10.69 13.81 6.13
C GLY A 303 -9.48 13.55 5.26
N TRP A 304 -8.61 14.53 5.01
CA TRP A 304 -7.37 14.30 4.29
C TRP A 304 -6.30 13.74 5.24
N MET A 305 -5.57 12.72 4.80
CA MET A 305 -4.37 12.26 5.51
C MET A 305 -3.30 13.35 5.38
N LEU A 306 -2.71 13.74 6.51
CA LEU A 306 -1.66 14.76 6.54
C LEU A 306 -0.29 14.12 6.38
N TRP A 307 -0.09 12.99 7.05
CA TRP A 307 1.12 12.20 6.91
C TRP A 307 0.88 10.76 7.37
N MET A 308 1.74 9.88 6.92
CA MET A 308 1.75 8.48 7.30
C MET A 308 3.19 7.98 7.32
N TYR A 309 3.55 7.24 8.35
CA TYR A 309 4.78 6.46 8.40
C TYR A 309 4.45 5.00 8.63
N HIS A 310 4.98 4.14 7.79
CA HIS A 310 4.92 2.69 7.95
C HIS A 310 6.31 2.10 8.02
N LYS A 311 6.48 1.10 8.87
CA LYS A 311 7.66 0.26 8.96
C LYS A 311 7.24 -1.19 9.03
N HIS A 312 7.78 -1.98 8.12
CA HIS A 312 7.69 -3.42 8.09
C HIS A 312 9.06 -4.00 8.42
N SER A 313 9.13 -4.92 9.37
CA SER A 313 10.37 -5.59 9.78
C SER A 313 10.22 -7.10 9.66
N LEU A 314 11.08 -7.71 8.84
CA LEU A 314 11.20 -9.15 8.71
C LEU A 314 12.51 -9.60 9.35
N PHE A 315 12.40 -10.43 10.37
CA PHE A 315 13.53 -10.98 11.11
C PHE A 315 13.77 -12.40 10.65
N GLN A 316 15.00 -12.67 10.20
CA GLN A 316 15.48 -13.99 9.84
C GLN A 316 16.81 -14.22 10.55
N GLY A 317 16.72 -14.82 11.74
CA GLY A 317 17.87 -15.03 12.58
C GLY A 317 18.55 -13.75 13.06
N THR A 318 19.81 -13.50 12.69
CA THR A 318 20.53 -12.25 13.01
C THR A 318 20.35 -11.15 11.96
N THR A 319 19.64 -11.44 10.87
CA THR A 319 19.33 -10.47 9.83
C THR A 319 17.94 -9.90 10.06
N GLN A 320 17.82 -8.58 10.00
CA GLN A 320 16.54 -7.89 9.95
C GLN A 320 16.47 -7.14 8.62
N ARG A 321 15.49 -7.48 7.79
CA ARG A 321 15.13 -6.68 6.62
C ARG A 321 14.06 -5.68 7.02
N VAL A 322 14.30 -4.41 6.73
CA VAL A 322 13.38 -3.32 7.04
C VAL A 322 12.93 -2.68 5.73
N ASN A 323 11.62 -2.51 5.60
CA ASN A 323 11.01 -1.65 4.58
C ASN A 323 10.23 -0.57 5.31
N THR A 324 10.53 0.69 5.03
CA THR A 324 9.74 1.82 5.53
C THR A 324 9.17 2.58 4.36
N TRP A 325 7.94 3.06 4.47
CA TRP A 325 7.46 4.14 3.63
C TRP A 325 6.86 5.27 4.44
N GLN A 326 7.06 6.47 3.93
CA GLN A 326 6.50 7.70 4.46
C GLN A 326 5.71 8.38 3.34
N VAL A 327 4.55 8.91 3.68
CA VAL A 327 3.72 9.73 2.80
C VAL A 327 3.42 11.02 3.55
N ASP A 328 3.76 12.18 2.99
CA ASP A 328 3.50 13.48 3.62
C ASP A 328 2.73 14.38 2.66
N MET A 329 1.65 15.00 3.14
CA MET A 329 0.94 16.06 2.41
C MET A 329 1.87 17.26 2.23
N VAL A 330 1.91 17.77 1.01
CA VAL A 330 2.64 19.00 0.68
C VAL A 330 1.75 20.20 1.02
N PHE A 331 2.22 21.05 1.93
CA PHE A 331 1.60 22.34 2.24
C PHE A 331 2.37 23.44 1.50
N ASP A 332 1.64 24.27 0.75
CA ASP A 332 2.19 25.43 0.03
C ASP A 332 2.34 26.68 0.90
#